data_AF-A0A9P4QLX0-F1
#
_entry.id   AF-A0A9P4QLX0-F1
#
_cell.length_a   1.000
_cell.length_b   1.000
_cell.length_c   1.000
_cell.angle_alpha   90.00
_cell.angle_beta   90.00
_cell.angle_gamma   90.00
#
_symmetry.space_group_name_H-M   'P 1'
#
loop_
_entity.id
_entity.type
_entity.pdbx_description
1 polymer ?
#
loop_
_entity_poly.entity_id
_entity_poly.type
_entity_poly.pdbx_seq_one_letter_code
_entity_poly.pdbx_strand_id
1 'polypeptide(L)' 'CEDGFNYCGHHLESLGNYRAQIDQALGQAGQPNDTNHEKNSLFTCVDALGDILFLDFCAKGCKDHFGRNDSCA' A
#
# COMPACT_ATOMS: atom_id res chain seq x y z
N CYS A 1 3.94 -8.98 2.51
CA CYS A 1 4.83 -8.09 1.77
C CYS A 1 6.25 -8.46 2.18
N GLU A 2 7.24 -8.10 1.38
CA GLU A 2 8.66 -8.30 1.69
C GLU A 2 9.22 -7.03 2.32
N ASP A 3 9.99 -7.16 3.40
CA ASP A 3 10.55 -6.05 4.15
C ASP A 3 11.39 -5.12 3.24
N GLY A 4 11.15 -3.82 3.34
CA GLY A 4 11.81 -2.80 2.52
C GLY A 4 11.28 -2.65 1.09
N PHE A 5 10.27 -3.43 0.69
CA PHE A 5 9.60 -3.26 -0.60
C PHE A 5 8.39 -2.34 -0.50
N ASN A 6 8.15 -1.62 -1.59
CA ASN A 6 6.96 -0.78 -1.76
C ASN A 6 5.90 -1.49 -2.58
N TYR A 7 4.66 -1.36 -2.15
CA TYR A 7 3.51 -2.00 -2.76
C TYR A 7 2.36 -1.01 -2.94
N CYS A 8 1.71 -1.08 -4.09
CA CYS A 8 0.41 -0.48 -4.28
C CYS A 8 -0.61 -1.22 -3.40
N GLY A 9 -1.57 -0.50 -2.83
CA GLY A 9 -2.56 -1.17 -1.99
C GLY A 9 -3.39 -2.23 -2.72
N HIS A 10 -3.69 -2.07 -4.01
CA HIS A 10 -4.33 -3.13 -4.80
C HIS A 10 -3.45 -4.38 -4.97
N HIS A 11 -2.12 -4.22 -5.03
CA HIS A 11 -1.19 -5.34 -5.06
C HIS A 11 -1.17 -6.04 -3.69
N LEU A 12 -1.12 -5.27 -2.59
CA LEU A 12 -1.24 -5.82 -1.22
C LEU A 12 -2.54 -6.62 -1.03
N GLU A 13 -3.68 -6.12 -1.50
CA GLU A 13 -4.97 -6.83 -1.48
C GLU A 13 -4.91 -8.15 -2.26
N SER A 14 -4.14 -8.21 -3.35
CA SER A 14 -3.95 -9.45 -4.13
C SER A 14 -3.04 -10.48 -3.45
N LEU A 15 -2.12 -10.03 -2.59
CA LEU A 15 -1.23 -10.89 -1.80
C LEU A 15 -1.96 -11.54 -0.61
N GLY A 16 -3.05 -10.94 -0.13
CA GLY A 16 -3.88 -11.52 0.92
C GLY A 16 -4.62 -10.49 1.77
N ASN A 17 -4.81 -10.81 3.06
CA ASN A 17 -5.58 -10.02 4.02
C ASN A 17 -4.82 -8.79 4.54
N TYR A 18 -4.54 -7.82 3.65
CA TYR A 18 -3.89 -6.54 3.99
C TYR A 18 -4.87 -5.40 4.30
N ARG A 19 -6.17 -5.65 4.15
CA ARG A 19 -7.19 -4.60 4.25
C ARG A 19 -7.14 -3.84 5.58
N ALA A 20 -7.06 -4.54 6.70
CA ALA A 20 -7.01 -3.90 8.01
C ALA A 20 -5.74 -3.04 8.19
N GLN A 21 -4.61 -3.51 7.67
CA GLN A 21 -3.33 -2.82 7.73
C GLN A 21 -3.32 -1.56 6.83
N ILE A 22 -3.94 -1.65 5.65
CA ILE A 22 -4.16 -0.50 4.74
C ILE A 22 -5.02 0.55 5.43
N ASP A 23 -6.17 0.16 5.98
CA ASP A 23 -7.09 1.07 6.66
C ASP A 23 -6.42 1.74 7.88
N GLN A 24 -5.64 0.96 8.64
CA GLN A 24 -4.85 1.48 9.76
C GLN A 24 -3.77 2.47 9.29
N ALA A 25 -3.00 2.14 8.25
CA ALA A 25 -1.94 2.99 7.74
C ALA A 25 -2.48 4.31 7.16
N LEU A 26 -3.60 4.26 6.43
CA LEU A 26 -4.31 5.45 5.94
C LEU A 26 -4.82 6.30 7.09
N GLY A 27 -5.46 5.69 8.10
CA GLY A 27 -5.97 6.39 9.27
C GLY A 27 -4.86 7.06 10.08
N GLN A 28 -3.71 6.39 10.26
CA GLN A 28 -2.53 6.96 10.93
C GLN A 28 -1.93 8.13 10.14
N ALA A 29 -1.98 8.08 8.80
CA ALA A 29 -1.54 9.16 7.92
C ALA A 29 -2.58 10.28 7.74
N GLY A 30 -3.76 10.17 8.38
CA GLY A 30 -4.86 11.13 8.23
C GLY A 30 -5.49 11.14 6.84
N GLN A 31 -5.35 10.06 6.08
CA GLN A 31 -5.92 9.90 4.75
C GLN A 31 -7.33 9.27 4.82
N PRO A 32 -8.19 9.54 3.82
CA PRO A 32 -9.41 8.78 3.64
C PRO A 32 -9.12 7.27 3.45
N ASN A 33 -10.02 6.43 3.93
CA ASN A 33 -10.03 4.98 3.75
C ASN A 33 -11.16 4.57 2.78
N ASP A 34 -11.25 5.27 1.65
CA ASP A 34 -12.13 4.85 0.57
C ASP A 34 -11.40 3.91 -0.39
N THR A 35 -12.16 3.20 -1.22
CA THR A 35 -11.64 2.24 -2.21
C THR A 35 -10.57 2.84 -3.13
N ASN A 36 -10.61 4.15 -3.37
CA ASN A 36 -9.63 4.80 -4.22
C ASN A 36 -8.29 4.96 -3.49
N HIS A 37 -8.32 5.45 -2.26
CA HIS A 37 -7.12 5.56 -1.41
C HIS A 37 -6.54 4.19 -1.11
N GLU A 38 -7.36 3.20 -0.80
CA GLU A 38 -6.90 1.86 -0.49
C GLU A 38 -6.19 1.20 -1.68
N LYS A 39 -6.70 1.39 -2.91
CA LYS A 39 -6.12 0.73 -4.09
C LYS A 39 -4.96 1.50 -4.72
N ASN A 40 -5.02 2.83 -4.67
CA ASN A 40 -4.09 3.71 -5.37
C ASN A 40 -3.07 4.38 -4.43
N SER A 41 -3.03 4.04 -3.15
CA SER A 41 -1.93 4.48 -2.29
C SER A 41 -0.74 3.54 -2.41
N LEU A 42 0.44 4.12 -2.22
CA LEU A 42 1.72 3.44 -2.11
C LEU A 42 2.03 3.23 -0.64
N PHE A 43 2.41 2.00 -0.30
CA PHE A 43 2.79 1.59 1.04
C PHE A 43 4.19 0.99 1.02
N THR A 44 4.89 1.05 2.14
CA THR A 44 6.15 0.34 2.35
C THR A 44 5.97 -0.72 3.42
N CYS A 45 6.48 -1.91 3.18
CA CYS A 45 6.50 -2.99 4.17
C CYS A 45 7.62 -2.72 5.17
N VAL A 46 7.30 -2.70 6.47
CA VAL A 46 8.27 -2.35 7.52
C VAL A 46 8.75 -3.54 8.33
N ASP A 47 8.12 -4.70 8.20
CA ASP A 47 8.57 -5.92 8.87
C ASP A 47 8.15 -7.21 8.16
N ALA A 48 8.67 -8.33 8.67
CA ALA A 48 8.33 -9.67 8.20
C ALA A 48 6.94 -10.16 8.66
N LEU A 49 6.24 -9.41 9.53
CA LEU A 49 4.88 -9.72 9.98
C LEU A 49 3.83 -9.14 9.03
N GLY A 50 4.24 -8.25 8.12
CA GLY A 50 3.38 -7.64 7.12
C GLY A 50 2.79 -6.31 7.58
N ASP A 51 3.43 -5.63 8.53
CA ASP A 51 3.10 -4.25 8.85
C ASP A 51 3.52 -3.34 7.68
N ILE A 52 2.68 -2.34 7.42
CA ILE A 52 2.88 -1.39 6.32
C ILE A 52 2.75 0.04 6.80
N LEU A 53 3.49 0.94 6.17
CA LEU A 53 3.34 2.38 6.34
C LEU A 53 2.89 3.01 5.04
N PHE A 54 2.01 4.00 5.15
CA PHE A 54 1.60 4.83 4.03
C PHE A 54 2.77 5.73 3.59
N LEU A 55 3.05 5.74 2.28
CA LEU A 55 4.03 6.63 1.67
C LEU A 55 3.37 7.80 0.94
N ASP A 56 2.44 7.50 0.03
CA ASP A 56 1.80 8.52 -0.80
C ASP A 56 0.48 8.02 -1.41
N PHE A 57 -0.39 8.94 -1.82
CA PHE A 57 -1.59 8.63 -2.58
C PHE A 57 -1.37 8.93 -4.07
N CYS A 58 -1.37 7.90 -4.91
CA CYS A 58 -1.13 8.05 -6.34
C CYS A 58 -2.41 8.50 -7.06
N ALA A 59 -2.64 9.81 -7.15
CA ALA A 59 -3.82 10.39 -7.79
C ALA A 59 -4.05 9.97 -9.26
N LYS A 60 -2.98 9.57 -9.97
CA LYS A 60 -3.03 9.07 -11.36
C LYS A 60 -3.04 7.54 -11.45
N GLY A 61 -3.16 6.86 -10.32
CA GLY A 61 -3.05 5.42 -10.20
C GLY A 61 -1.67 4.99 -9.70
N CYS A 62 -1.66 3.88 -9.00
CA CYS A 62 -0.45 3.22 -8.55
C CYS A 62 -0.08 2.10 -9.54
N LYS A 63 1.20 1.99 -9.88
CA LYS A 63 1.72 1.03 -10.85
C LYS A 63 2.47 -0.09 -10.14
N ASP A 64 1.94 -1.30 -10.28
CA ASP A 64 2.60 -2.54 -9.90
C ASP A 64 3.81 -2.80 -10.81
N HIS A 65 4.97 -3.06 -10.20
CA HIS A 65 6.16 -3.54 -10.88
C HIS A 65 6.53 -4.93 -10.35
N PHE A 66 6.06 -6.00 -11.01
CA PHE A 66 6.34 -7.40 -10.65
C PHE A 66 7.79 -7.66 -10.23
N GLY A 67 7.98 -8.04 -8.96
CA GLY A 67 9.30 -8.35 -8.39
C GLY A 67 10.20 -7.14 -8.12
N ARG A 68 9.63 -5.93 -8.10
CA ARG A 68 10.29 -4.65 -7.79
C ARG A 68 9.35 -3.80 -6.93
N ASN A 69 9.85 -2.63 -6.51
CA ASN A 69 9.05 -1.64 -5.81
C ASN A 69 8.00 -1.04 -6.73
N ASP A 70 6.77 -1.03 -6.25
CA ASP A 70 5.65 -0.34 -6.87
C ASP A 70 5.89 1.19 -6.83
N SER A 71 5.24 1.92 -7.74
CA SER A 71 5.41 3.37 -7.84
C SER A 71 4.15 4.09 -8.28
N CYS A 72 4.00 5.35 -7.88
CA CYS A 72 3.00 6.23 -8.51
C CYS A 72 3.33 6.51 -9.98
N ALA A 73 2.30 6.69 -10.81
CA ALA A 73 2.39 6.98 -12.24
C ALA A 73 2.41 8.48 -12.59
#